data_AF-A0A815V0E1-F1
#
_entry.id   AF-A0A815V0E1-F1
#
_cell.length_a   1.000
_cell.length_b   1.000
_cell.length_c   1.000
_cell.angle_alpha   90.00
_cell.angle_beta   90.00
_cell.angle_gamma   90.00
#
_symmetry.space_group_name_H-M   'P 1'
#
loop_
_entity.id
_entity.type
_entity.pdbx_description
1 polymer ?
#
loop_
_entity_poly.entity_id
_entity_poly.type
_entity_poly.pdbx_seq_one_letter_code
_entity_poly.pdbx_strand_id
1 'polypeptide(L)' 'KTFNDQTPPLKKLFGFERVHLNVHESTEVFFPFNMQSLLTVAHDGSKWLEPGFYKILIGKQHIHTIHLQGKPTRWS' A
#
# COMPACT_ATOMS: atom_id res chain seq x y z
N LYS A 1 3.05 19.33 21.42
CA LYS A 1 2.38 18.17 22.03
C LYS A 1 2.29 17.06 20.98
N THR A 2 3.26 16.14 21.08
CA THR A 2 3.27 14.74 20.58
C THR A 2 2.46 14.42 19.32
N PHE A 3 3.15 14.38 18.17
CA PHE A 3 2.75 13.52 17.06
C PHE A 3 2.68 12.10 17.61
N ASN A 4 1.46 11.57 17.66
CA ASN A 4 1.12 10.22 18.12
C ASN A 4 2.12 9.17 17.60
N ASP A 5 2.50 8.22 18.45
CA ASP A 5 3.33 7.01 18.22
C ASP A 5 2.72 6.03 17.19
N GLN A 6 2.09 6.52 16.13
CA GLN A 6 1.57 5.69 15.06
C GLN A 6 2.73 5.35 14.12
N THR A 7 3.50 4.34 14.50
CA THR A 7 4.43 3.71 13.56
C THR A 7 3.59 2.98 12.52
N PRO A 8 3.57 3.42 11.25
CA PRO A 8 2.83 2.71 10.21
C PRO A 8 3.36 1.27 10.09
N PRO A 9 2.52 0.30 9.67
CA PRO A 9 2.97 -1.06 9.47
C PRO A 9 4.12 -1.09 8.45
N LEU A 10 5.15 -1.90 8.72
CA LEU A 10 6.30 -2.03 7.82
C LEU A 10 5.89 -2.41 6.39
N LYS A 11 4.86 -3.24 6.24
CA LYS A 11 4.25 -3.67 4.98
C LYS A 11 2.76 -3.95 5.19
N LYS A 12 1.95 -3.74 4.15
CA LYS A 12 0.52 -4.09 4.13
C LYS A 12 0.20 -4.81 2.82
N LEU A 13 -0.46 -5.95 2.90
CA LEU A 13 -0.97 -6.66 1.73
C LEU A 13 -2.19 -5.91 1.18
N PHE A 14 -2.17 -5.56 -0.10
CA PHE A 14 -3.30 -4.88 -0.75
C PHE A 14 -3.99 -5.72 -1.84
N GLY A 15 -3.40 -6.84 -2.22
CA GLY A 15 -3.94 -7.75 -3.22
C GLY A 15 -3.14 -9.04 -3.28
N PHE A 16 -3.79 -10.11 -3.70
CA PHE A 16 -3.16 -11.39 -3.99
C PHE A 16 -3.95 -12.09 -5.09
N GLU A 17 -3.25 -12.90 -5.89
CA GLU A 17 -3.86 -13.69 -6.96
C GLU A 17 -3.20 -15.06 -7.00
N ARG A 18 -4.01 -16.10 -7.19
CA ARG A 18 -3.52 -17.45 -7.43
C ARG A 18 -3.50 -17.69 -8.93
N VAL A 19 -2.30 -17.90 -9.46
CA VAL A 19 -2.09 -18.15 -10.88
C VAL A 19 -1.72 -19.63 -11.07
N HIS A 20 -2.35 -20.28 -12.04
CA HIS A 20 -1.93 -21.59 -12.51
C HIS A 20 -1.09 -21.42 -13.78
N LEU A 21 0.07 -22.07 -13.83
CA LEU A 21 0.99 -22.02 -14.96
C LEU A 21 1.43 -23.44 -15.31
N ASN A 22 1.41 -23.77 -16.59
CA ASN A 22 2.07 -24.96 -17.11
C ASN A 22 3.58 -24.75 -17.19
N VAL A 23 4.32 -25.84 -17.45
CA VAL A 23 5.77 -25.76 -17.64
C VAL A 23 6.08 -24.83 -18.82
N HIS A 24 6.96 -23.86 -18.61
CA HIS A 24 7.35 -22.82 -19.58
C HIS A 24 6.28 -21.80 -19.94
N GLU A 25 5.12 -21.82 -19.29
CA GLU A 25 4.10 -20.80 -19.48
C GLU A 25 4.48 -19.51 -18.75
N SER A 26 4.16 -18.37 -19.35
CA SER A 26 4.23 -17.06 -18.72
C SER A 26 2.87 -16.38 -18.87
N THR A 27 2.47 -15.64 -17.85
CA THR A 27 1.24 -14.85 -17.88
C THR A 27 1.47 -13.49 -17.26
N GLU A 28 0.65 -12.52 -17.67
CA GLU A 28 0.62 -11.20 -17.08
C GLU A 28 -0.45 -11.17 -16.00
N VAL A 29 -0.13 -10.52 -14.88
CA VAL A 29 -1.03 -10.37 -13.73
C VAL A 29 -1.24 -8.90 -13.47
N PHE A 30 -2.50 -8.48 -13.36
CA PHE A 30 -2.86 -7.08 -13.15
C PHE A 30 -3.43 -6.88 -11.74
N PHE A 31 -2.74 -6.09 -10.92
CA PHE A 31 -3.23 -5.70 -9.59
C PHE A 31 -3.78 -4.27 -9.65
N PRO A 32 -5.12 -4.08 -9.60
CA PRO A 32 -5.69 -2.73 -9.55
C PRO A 32 -5.25 -2.05 -8.26
N PHE A 33 -4.63 -0.89 -8.40
CA PHE A 33 -4.15 -0.12 -7.27
C PHE A 33 -5.21 0.89 -6.81
N ASN A 34 -5.80 0.66 -5.63
CA ASN A 34 -6.79 1.54 -5.02
C ASN A 34 -6.13 2.41 -3.93
N MET A 35 -6.42 3.72 -3.91
CA MET A 35 -5.94 4.66 -2.89
C MET A 35 -6.31 4.24 -1.45
N GLN A 36 -7.41 3.52 -1.26
CA GLN A 36 -7.80 2.95 0.03
C GLN A 36 -6.73 2.02 0.61
N SER A 37 -5.94 1.36 -0.25
CA SER A 37 -4.82 0.51 0.13
C SER A 37 -3.67 1.28 0.77
N LEU A 38 -3.63 2.62 0.66
CA LEU A 38 -2.61 3.46 1.29
C LEU A 38 -3.05 4.03 2.64
N LEU A 39 -4.32 3.89 3.00
CA LEU A 39 -4.85 4.50 4.22
C LEU A 39 -4.23 3.88 5.48
N THR A 40 -3.93 4.75 6.44
CA THR A 40 -3.60 4.41 7.82
C THR A 40 -4.82 4.65 8.71
N VAL A 41 -4.88 3.95 9.84
CA VAL A 41 -5.94 4.13 10.83
C VAL A 41 -5.30 4.71 12.08
N ALA A 42 -5.79 5.87 12.49
CA ALA A 42 -5.36 6.52 13.72
C ALA A 42 -6.02 5.87 14.95
N HIS A 43 -5.49 6.15 16.15
CA HIS A 43 -6.01 5.63 17.41
C HIS A 43 -7.48 5.98 17.68
N ASP A 44 -7.97 7.10 17.14
CA ASP A 44 -9.38 7.52 17.22
C ASP A 44 -10.28 6.83 16.18
N GLY A 45 -9.74 5.88 15.40
CA GLY A 45 -10.44 5.15 14.35
C GLY A 45 -10.58 5.92 13.04
N SER A 46 -10.08 7.16 12.96
CA SER A 46 -10.12 7.93 11.72
C SER A 46 -9.12 7.40 10.69
N LYS A 47 -9.50 7.46 9.41
CA LYS A 47 -8.66 7.01 8.29
C LYS A 47 -7.95 8.20 7.67
N TRP A 48 -6.66 8.04 7.39
CA TRP A 48 -5.82 9.11 6.86
C TRP A 48 -5.02 8.62 5.65
N LEU A 49 -4.81 9.54 4.71
CA LEU A 49 -3.82 9.41 3.66
C LEU A 49 -2.61 10.28 4.02
N GLU A 50 -1.48 9.63 4.28
CA GLU A 50 -0.25 10.31 4.66
C GLU A 50 0.61 10.61 3.41
N PRO A 51 1.19 11.81 3.27
CA PRO A 51 2.18 12.06 2.23
C PRO A 51 3.47 11.28 2.51
N GLY A 52 4.21 10.93 1.46
CA GLY A 52 5.48 10.22 1.57
C GLY A 52 5.74 9.23 0.44
N PHE A 53 6.74 8.37 0.65
CA PHE A 53 7.17 7.36 -0.31
C PHE A 53 6.62 5.99 0.05
N TYR A 54 5.80 5.42 -0.83
CA TYR A 54 5.21 4.10 -0.69
C TYR A 54 5.87 3.13 -1.66
N LYS A 55 6.46 2.05 -1.14
CA LYS A 55 7.09 1.01 -1.94
C LYS A 55 6.08 -0.09 -2.26
N ILE A 56 5.87 -0.36 -3.54
CA ILE A 56 5.05 -1.46 -4.04
C ILE A 56 5.94 -2.68 -4.26
N LEU A 57 5.56 -3.78 -3.62
CA LEU A 57 6.26 -5.05 -3.67
C LEU A 57 5.36 -6.12 -4.29
N ILE A 58 5.92 -6.93 -5.19
CA ILE A 58 5.29 -8.17 -5.68
C ILE A 58 6.16 -9.34 -5.20
N GLY A 59 5.58 -10.20 -4.36
CA GLY A 59 6.36 -11.16 -3.58
C GLY A 59 7.39 -10.45 -2.69
N LYS A 60 8.67 -10.60 -3.01
CA LYS A 60 9.78 -9.92 -2.31
C LYS A 60 10.44 -8.81 -3.14
N GLN A 61 10.06 -8.66 -4.40
CA GLN A 61 10.69 -7.74 -5.34
C GLN A 61 10.05 -6.35 -5.26
N HIS A 62 10.88 -5.32 -5.19
CA HIS A 62 10.44 -3.93 -5.36
C HIS A 62 10.19 -3.65 -6.84
N ILE A 63 8.95 -3.26 -7.16
CA ILE A 63 8.53 -3.01 -8.54
C ILE A 63 8.38 -1.52 -8.80
N HIS A 64 7.85 -0.76 -7.83
CA HIS A 64 7.56 0.65 -8.02
C HIS A 64 7.55 1.42 -6.70
N THR A 65 7.85 2.73 -6.76
CA THR A 65 7.68 3.66 -5.63
C THR A 65 6.72 4.76 -6.02
N ILE A 66 5.66 4.94 -5.22
CA ILE A 66 4.71 6.04 -5.36
C ILE A 66 5.14 7.15 -4.40
N HIS A 67 5.20 8.38 -4.90
CA HIS A 67 5.44 9.57 -4.08
C HIS A 67 4.14 10.36 -3.95
N LEU A 68 3.53 10.31 -2.75
CA LEU A 68 2.39 11.14 -2.40
C LEU A 68 2.87 12.46 -1.82
N GLN A 69 2.48 13.57 -2.44
CA GLN A 69 2.83 14.92 -1.99
C GLN A 69 1.65 15.59 -1.29
N GLY A 70 1.92 16.66 -0.55
CA GLY A 70 0.90 17.47 0.12
C GLY A 70 0.89 17.29 1.64
N LYS A 71 -0.29 17.43 2.25
CA LYS A 71 -0.49 17.33 3.69
C LYS A 71 -1.29 16.08 4.05
N PRO A 72 -1.13 15.53 5.27
CA PRO A 72 -1.99 14.47 5.78
C PRO A 72 -3.47 14.83 5.59
N THR A 73 -4.22 13.95 4.94
CA THR A 73 -5.62 14.20 4.59
C THR A 73 -6.50 13.14 5.21
N ARG A 74 -7.47 13.56 6.01
CA ARG A 74 -8.49 12.66 6.56
C ARG A 74 -9.40 12.16 5.43
N TRP A 75 -9.56 10.85 5.34
CA TRP A 75 -10.40 10.19 4.34
C TRP A 75 -11.86 10.15 4.83
N SER A 76 -12.77 10.74 4.05
CA SER A 76 -14.23 10.77 4.30
C SER A 76 -14.98 9.91 3.30
#